data_AF-A0A432QEC3-F1
#
_entry.id   AF-A0A432QEC3-F1
#
_cell.length_a   1.000
_cell.length_b   1.000
_cell.length_c   1.000
_cell.angle_alpha   90.00
_cell.angle_beta   90.00
_cell.angle_gamma   90.00
#
_symmetry.space_group_name_H-M   'P 1'
#
loop_
_entity.id
_entity.type
_entity.pdbx_description
1 polymer ?
#
loop_
_entity_poly.entity_id
_entity_poly.type
_entity_poly.pdbx_seq_one_letter_code
_entity_poly.pdbx_strand_id
1 'polypeptide(L)'
;KIINKNPSISQTTGKRCSASTLWSPAPGKTFNNIPLGLADIQASEDTLVLTSRNGYKEWTITNMVRDWLNNPAANYGLLIKGAETSSSTGRQFASTENNNAAIRPKIIIKYRRGTPPVPRILSIQQKNH
;
A
#
# COMPACT_ATOMS: atom_id res chain seq x y z
N LYS A 1 -1.12 0.24 -5.10
CA LYS A 1 -1.14 1.30 -4.05
C LYS A 1 -2.29 2.26 -4.32
N ILE A 2 -2.68 3.02 -3.31
CA ILE A 2 -3.63 4.13 -3.46
C ILE A 2 -2.93 5.26 -4.23
N ILE A 3 -3.65 5.90 -5.14
CA ILE A 3 -3.21 7.04 -5.97
C ILE A 3 -4.27 8.15 -5.95
N ASN A 4 -3.92 9.35 -6.38
CA ASN A 4 -4.79 10.53 -6.51
C ASN A 4 -5.36 11.12 -5.21
N LYS A 5 -5.59 10.31 -4.18
CA LYS A 5 -6.19 10.69 -2.91
C LYS A 5 -5.33 10.17 -1.76
N ASN A 6 -5.04 11.05 -0.79
CA ASN A 6 -4.36 10.67 0.45
C ASN A 6 -5.39 10.51 1.57
N PRO A 7 -5.70 9.28 2.00
CA PRO A 7 -6.74 9.04 3.00
C PRO A 7 -6.29 9.43 4.41
N SER A 8 -7.20 10.06 5.16
CA SER A 8 -7.07 10.23 6.60
C SER A 8 -7.74 9.03 7.26
N ILE A 9 -6.93 8.08 7.76
CA ILE A 9 -7.42 6.77 8.22
C ILE A 9 -8.52 6.87 9.28
N SER A 10 -8.40 7.82 10.21
CA SER A 10 -9.41 8.04 11.27
C SER A 10 -10.74 8.62 10.77
N GLN A 11 -10.80 9.09 9.52
CA GLN A 11 -11.96 9.75 8.93
C GLN A 11 -12.44 9.08 7.64
N THR A 12 -11.76 8.02 7.19
CA THR A 12 -12.05 7.36 5.92
C THR A 12 -13.35 6.56 6.01
N THR A 13 -14.18 6.66 4.99
CA THR A 13 -15.41 5.87 4.82
C THR A 13 -15.47 5.30 3.41
N GLY A 14 -16.49 4.50 3.10
CA GLY A 14 -16.70 4.02 1.73
C GLY A 14 -16.94 5.12 0.70
N LYS A 15 -17.38 6.32 1.12
CA LYS A 15 -17.64 7.47 0.23
C LYS A 15 -16.53 8.52 0.25
N ARG A 16 -15.79 8.63 1.36
CA ARG A 16 -14.83 9.73 1.60
C ARG A 16 -13.45 9.18 1.97
N CYS A 17 -12.40 9.73 1.37
CA CYS A 17 -11.02 9.44 1.80
C CYS A 17 -10.61 10.29 3.01
N SER A 18 -11.30 11.39 3.28
CA SER A 18 -11.08 12.24 4.45
C SER A 18 -12.38 12.94 4.87
N ALA A 19 -12.34 13.72 5.95
CA ALA A 19 -13.50 14.53 6.34
C ALA A 19 -13.97 15.49 5.23
N SER A 20 -13.09 15.98 4.36
CA SER A 20 -13.42 16.98 3.32
C SER A 20 -13.40 16.45 1.89
N THR A 21 -12.80 15.28 1.63
CA THR A 21 -12.55 14.79 0.27
C THR A 21 -13.28 13.47 -0.03
N LEU A 22 -13.99 13.44 -1.16
CA LEU A 22 -14.63 12.24 -1.69
C LEU A 22 -13.64 11.34 -2.41
N TRP A 23 -13.91 10.03 -2.37
CA TRP A 23 -13.33 9.09 -3.33
C TRP A 23 -13.87 9.38 -4.74
N SER A 24 -13.05 9.15 -5.76
CA SER A 24 -13.44 9.24 -7.16
C SER A 24 -14.55 8.21 -7.47
N PRO A 25 -15.60 8.56 -8.21
CA PRO A 25 -16.69 7.64 -8.51
C PRO A 25 -16.23 6.35 -9.21
N ALA A 26 -16.81 5.21 -8.84
CA ALA A 26 -16.57 3.91 -9.46
C ALA A 26 -17.91 3.22 -9.84
N PRO A 27 -18.69 3.80 -10.78
CA PRO A 27 -20.03 3.33 -11.10
C PRO A 27 -20.02 1.90 -11.67
N GLY A 28 -21.01 1.09 -11.27
CA GLY A 28 -21.17 -0.28 -11.76
C GLY A 28 -20.15 -1.29 -11.22
N LYS A 29 -19.26 -0.88 -10.30
CA LYS A 29 -18.23 -1.74 -9.69
C LYS A 29 -18.59 -2.25 -8.31
N THR A 30 -19.54 -1.60 -7.64
CA THR A 30 -19.85 -1.83 -6.23
C THR A 30 -21.35 -1.75 -5.96
N PHE A 31 -21.76 -2.34 -4.84
CA PHE A 31 -23.11 -2.20 -4.33
C PHE A 31 -23.46 -0.72 -4.10
N ASN A 32 -24.64 -0.29 -4.58
CA ASN A 32 -25.12 1.10 -4.51
C ASN A 32 -24.14 2.17 -5.03
N ASN A 33 -23.23 1.81 -5.95
CA ASN A 33 -22.22 2.70 -6.51
C ASN A 33 -21.36 3.42 -5.43
N ILE A 34 -21.15 2.80 -4.27
CA ILE A 34 -20.27 3.32 -3.23
C ILE A 34 -18.82 3.21 -3.74
N PRO A 35 -18.04 4.30 -3.85
CA PRO A 35 -16.74 4.25 -4.53
C PRO A 35 -15.70 3.30 -3.92
N LEU A 36 -15.65 3.19 -2.58
CA LEU A 36 -14.69 2.36 -1.84
C LEU A 36 -13.20 2.63 -2.21
N GLY A 37 -12.89 3.79 -2.80
CA GLY A 37 -11.56 4.11 -3.31
C GLY A 37 -11.12 3.31 -4.54
N LEU A 38 -12.00 2.54 -5.19
CA LEU A 38 -11.62 1.64 -6.29
C LEU A 38 -11.14 2.35 -7.56
N ALA A 39 -11.54 3.60 -7.79
CA ALA A 39 -11.04 4.42 -8.88
C ALA A 39 -9.71 5.15 -8.54
N ASP A 40 -9.29 5.08 -7.29
CA ASP A 40 -8.11 5.77 -6.75
C ASP A 40 -7.03 4.77 -6.32
N ILE A 41 -6.96 3.62 -7.00
CA ILE A 41 -5.92 2.60 -6.81
C ILE A 41 -5.30 2.25 -8.15
N GLN A 42 -4.01 1.90 -8.14
CA GLN A 42 -3.37 1.27 -9.29
C GLN A 42 -3.79 -0.20 -9.44
N ALA A 43 -3.40 -0.80 -10.56
CA ALA A 43 -3.47 -2.24 -10.75
C ALA A 43 -2.89 -3.00 -9.55
N SER A 44 -3.48 -4.15 -9.24
CA SER A 44 -3.01 -5.04 -8.19
C SER A 44 -1.57 -5.45 -8.48
N GLU A 45 -0.67 -5.29 -7.50
CA GLU A 45 0.70 -5.79 -7.63
C GLU A 45 0.77 -7.30 -7.39
N ASP A 46 -0.09 -7.81 -6.51
CA ASP A 46 -0.18 -9.23 -6.20
C ASP A 46 -1.64 -9.64 -6.02
N THR A 47 -1.92 -10.92 -6.27
CA THR A 47 -3.24 -11.53 -6.15
C THR A 47 -3.11 -12.88 -5.47
N LEU A 48 -3.89 -13.09 -4.41
CA LEU A 48 -3.92 -14.33 -3.65
C LEU A 48 -5.31 -14.93 -3.67
N VAL A 49 -5.41 -16.22 -4.01
CA VAL A 49 -6.65 -16.99 -3.88
C VAL A 49 -6.83 -17.40 -2.42
N LEU A 50 -7.90 -16.89 -1.80
CA LEU A 50 -8.20 -17.15 -0.39
C LEU A 50 -9.20 -18.28 -0.24
N THR A 51 -8.83 -19.33 0.50
CA THR A 51 -9.77 -20.36 0.98
C THR A 51 -10.52 -19.88 2.23
N SER A 52 -11.47 -20.69 2.74
CA SER A 52 -12.16 -20.45 4.01
C SER A 52 -11.28 -20.66 5.24
N ARG A 53 -10.00 -21.03 5.07
CA ARG A 53 -9.08 -21.30 6.17
C ARG A 53 -8.56 -20.02 6.81
N ASN A 54 -8.84 -19.88 8.10
CA ASN A 54 -8.30 -18.82 8.95
C ASN A 54 -6.77 -18.89 9.04
N GLY A 55 -6.15 -17.74 9.28
CA GLY A 55 -4.70 -17.61 9.47
C GLY A 55 -4.09 -16.50 8.61
N TYR A 56 -2.79 -16.26 8.79
CA TYR A 56 -2.04 -15.24 8.05
C TYR A 56 -2.16 -15.42 6.54
N LYS A 57 -2.19 -14.28 5.86
CA LYS A 57 -2.21 -14.15 4.41
C LYS A 57 -1.14 -13.13 4.06
N GLU A 58 -0.37 -13.42 3.02
CA GLU A 58 0.78 -12.65 2.62
C GLU A 58 0.59 -12.17 1.18
N TRP A 59 0.99 -10.93 0.92
CA TRP A 59 1.00 -10.32 -0.41
C TRP A 59 2.36 -9.68 -0.63
N THR A 60 2.93 -9.90 -1.81
CA THR A 60 4.21 -9.33 -2.21
C THR A 60 4.00 -7.95 -2.82
N ILE A 61 4.49 -6.90 -2.15
CA ILE A 61 4.30 -5.49 -2.56
C ILE A 61 5.64 -4.75 -2.81
N THR A 62 6.63 -5.47 -3.35
CA THR A 62 8.02 -4.99 -3.42
C THR A 62 8.16 -3.70 -4.24
N ASN A 63 7.46 -3.60 -5.37
CA ASN A 63 7.50 -2.42 -6.23
C ASN A 63 6.78 -1.23 -5.59
N MET A 64 5.63 -1.44 -4.93
CA MET A 64 5.00 -0.38 -4.13
C MET A 64 5.96 0.17 -3.07
N VAL A 65 6.66 -0.70 -2.33
CA VAL A 65 7.63 -0.26 -1.31
C VAL A 65 8.81 0.47 -1.93
N ARG A 66 9.36 0.01 -3.06
CA ARG A 66 10.43 0.73 -3.78
C ARG A 66 9.98 2.13 -4.23
N ASP A 67 8.76 2.24 -4.74
CA ASP A 67 8.21 3.53 -5.15
C ASP A 67 8.09 4.50 -3.96
N TRP A 68 7.65 4.00 -2.80
CA TRP A 68 7.57 4.80 -1.58
C TRP A 68 8.95 5.20 -1.06
N LEU A 69 9.97 4.36 -1.23
CA LEU A 69 11.36 4.73 -0.89
C LEU A 69 11.89 5.83 -1.81
N ASN A 70 11.58 5.77 -3.11
CA ASN A 70 12.00 6.75 -4.10
C ASN A 70 11.23 8.08 -3.99
N ASN A 71 9.95 8.01 -3.61
CA ASN A 71 9.11 9.19 -3.38
C ASN A 71 8.20 8.96 -2.16
N PRO A 72 8.68 9.27 -0.94
CA PRO A 72 7.91 9.09 0.29
C PRO A 72 6.57 9.85 0.32
N ALA A 73 6.51 11.01 -0.34
CA ALA A 73 5.29 11.82 -0.41
C ALA A 73 4.17 11.15 -1.22
N ALA A 74 4.50 10.16 -2.07
CA ALA A 74 3.53 9.37 -2.83
C ALA A 74 3.01 8.13 -2.08
N ASN A 75 3.38 7.94 -0.81
CA ASN A 75 2.83 6.86 0.00
C ASN A 75 1.47 7.25 0.61
N TYR A 76 0.40 6.93 -0.11
CA TYR A 76 -0.98 7.04 0.38
C TYR A 76 -1.51 5.72 0.94
N GLY A 77 -0.65 4.72 1.11
CA GLY A 77 -1.01 3.38 1.53
C GLY A 77 -1.45 2.46 0.38
N LEU A 78 -2.03 1.33 0.77
CA LEU A 78 -2.53 0.29 -0.13
C LEU A 78 -3.95 -0.11 0.26
N LEU A 79 -4.63 -0.79 -0.66
CA LEU A 79 -5.96 -1.35 -0.43
C LEU A 79 -5.93 -2.83 -0.84
N ILE A 80 -6.54 -3.68 -0.02
CA ILE A 80 -6.80 -5.08 -0.36
C ILE A 80 -8.23 -5.16 -0.88
N LYS A 81 -8.40 -5.56 -2.14
CA LYS A 81 -9.72 -5.71 -2.76
C LYS A 81 -10.02 -7.18 -3.03
N GLY A 82 -11.26 -7.58 -2.75
CA GLY A 82 -11.78 -8.88 -3.19
C GLY A 82 -11.97 -8.92 -4.71
N ALA A 83 -12.12 -10.12 -5.26
CA ALA A 83 -12.52 -10.28 -6.65
C ALA A 83 -13.95 -9.76 -6.85
N GLU A 84 -14.19 -9.09 -7.98
CA GLU A 84 -15.51 -8.56 -8.34
C GLU A 84 -16.43 -9.63 -8.95
N THR A 85 -15.89 -10.80 -9.28
CA THR A 85 -16.56 -11.84 -10.08
C THR A 85 -16.98 -13.08 -9.30
N SER A 86 -16.69 -13.18 -8.00
CA SER A 86 -17.01 -14.36 -7.20
C SER A 86 -18.01 -14.06 -6.08
N SER A 87 -18.91 -15.02 -5.83
CA SER A 87 -19.76 -15.01 -4.65
C SER A 87 -18.93 -15.32 -3.40
N SER A 88 -19.25 -14.67 -2.27
CA SER A 88 -18.60 -14.89 -0.96
C SER A 88 -17.12 -14.48 -0.86
N THR A 89 -16.79 -13.26 -1.27
CA THR A 89 -15.44 -12.67 -1.10
C THR A 89 -15.23 -11.96 0.24
N GLY A 90 -16.24 -11.90 1.10
CA GLY A 90 -16.13 -11.29 2.43
C GLY A 90 -14.99 -11.92 3.23
N ARG A 91 -14.06 -11.10 3.70
CA ARG A 91 -12.95 -11.50 4.58
C ARG A 91 -12.80 -10.47 5.68
N GLN A 92 -12.46 -10.94 6.87
CA GLN A 92 -12.13 -10.10 8.01
C GLN A 92 -10.64 -10.23 8.29
N PHE A 93 -9.98 -9.10 8.46
CA PHE A 93 -8.58 -9.01 8.83
C PHE A 93 -8.48 -8.26 10.16
N ALA A 94 -7.50 -8.63 10.99
CA ALA A 94 -7.20 -7.89 12.20
C ALA A 94 -6.72 -6.47 11.85
N SER A 95 -7.12 -5.49 12.65
CA SER A 95 -6.62 -4.12 12.54
C SER A 95 -5.39 -3.89 13.42
N THR A 96 -4.74 -2.73 13.28
CA THR A 96 -3.64 -2.29 14.14
C THR A 96 -4.06 -2.07 15.58
N GLU A 97 -5.35 -1.82 15.82
CA GLU A 97 -5.97 -1.59 17.14
C GLU A 97 -6.41 -2.91 17.80
N ASN A 98 -6.25 -4.06 17.14
CA ASN A 98 -6.70 -5.33 17.70
C ASN A 98 -6.03 -5.60 19.07
N ASN A 99 -6.81 -6.02 20.06
CA ASN A 99 -6.34 -6.30 21.41
C ASN A 99 -5.27 -7.40 21.45
N ASN A 100 -5.34 -8.37 20.53
CA ASN A 100 -4.30 -9.38 20.37
C ASN A 100 -3.19 -8.85 19.46
N ALA A 101 -2.10 -8.39 20.07
CA ALA A 101 -0.93 -7.86 19.36
C ALA A 101 -0.26 -8.88 18.42
N ALA A 102 -0.42 -10.20 18.67
CA ALA A 102 0.22 -11.23 17.87
C ALA A 102 -0.30 -11.23 16.42
N ILE A 103 -1.59 -10.91 16.21
CA ILE A 103 -2.28 -11.01 14.91
C ILE A 103 -2.40 -9.67 14.16
N ARG A 104 -1.87 -8.58 14.70
CA ARG A 104 -1.88 -7.26 14.03
C ARG A 104 -1.14 -7.33 12.68
N PRO A 105 -1.61 -6.61 11.65
CA PRO A 105 -0.98 -6.60 10.33
C PRO A 105 0.44 -6.01 10.39
N LYS A 106 1.34 -6.50 9.54
CA LYS A 106 2.74 -6.07 9.47
C LYS A 106 3.18 -5.93 8.01
N ILE A 107 4.00 -4.92 7.72
CA ILE A 107 4.79 -4.86 6.48
C ILE A 107 6.19 -5.38 6.82
N ILE A 108 6.59 -6.49 6.21
CA ILE A 108 7.90 -7.10 6.42
C ILE A 108 8.82 -6.73 5.27
N ILE A 109 9.86 -5.95 5.54
CA ILE A 109 10.84 -5.52 4.55
C ILE A 109 12.12 -6.32 4.73
N LYS A 110 12.48 -7.11 3.71
CA LYS A 110 13.79 -7.74 3.61
C LYS A 110 14.62 -6.95 2.60
N TYR A 111 15.75 -6.40 3.04
CA TYR A 111 16.61 -5.58 2.17
C TYR A 111 18.07 -6.00 2.32
N ARG A 112 18.87 -5.62 1.33
CA ARG A 112 20.33 -5.70 1.38
C ARG A 112 20.87 -4.28 1.28
N ARG A 113 21.89 -3.95 2.07
CA ARG A 113 22.58 -2.67 1.94
C ARG A 113 23.60 -2.81 0.80
N GLY A 114 23.55 -1.90 -0.18
CA GLY A 114 24.58 -1.84 -1.22
C GLY A 114 25.96 -1.60 -0.60
N THR A 115 27.01 -2.05 -1.27
CA THR A 115 28.37 -1.63 -0.97
C THR A 115 28.48 -0.12 -1.22
N PRO A 116 29.07 0.67 -0.29
CA PRO A 116 29.31 2.08 -0.56
C PRO A 116 30.16 2.23 -1.83
N PRO A 117 29.92 3.27 -2.65
CA PRO A 117 30.75 3.51 -3.82
C PRO A 117 32.21 3.64 -3.39
N VAL A 118 33.12 3.04 -4.17
CA VAL A 118 34.56 3.17 -3.92
C VAL A 118 34.92 4.66 -3.98
N PRO A 119 35.56 5.24 -2.96
CA PRO A 119 35.98 6.63 -2.98
C PRO A 119 36.83 6.89 -4.23
N ARG A 120 36.43 7.85 -5.07
CA ARG A 120 37.22 8.29 -6.22
C ARG A 120 37.78 9.67 -5.89
N ILE A 121 39.10 9.82 -5.94
CA ILE A 121 39.75 11.13 -5.82
C ILE A 121 39.34 11.96 -7.04
N LEU A 122 38.65 13.08 -6.82
CA LEU A 122 38.16 13.95 -7.90
C LEU A 122 39.17 15.02 -8.33
N SER A 123 40.20 15.29 -7.53
CA SER A 123 41.46 15.94 -7.95
C SER A 123 42.45 16.00 -6.78
N ILE A 124 43.75 16.02 -7.09
CA ILE A 124 44.83 16.41 -6.16
C ILE A 124 45.34 17.74 -6.69
N GLN A 125 45.22 18.82 -5.91
CA GLN A 125 45.88 20.09 -6.22
C GLN A 125 47.22 20.10 -5.50
N GLN A 126 48.31 19.96 -6.24
CA GLN A 126 49.66 20.15 -5.71
C GLN A 126 50.04 21.63 -5.89
N LYS A 127 50.20 22.35 -4.77
CA LYS A 127 50.78 23.69 -4.78
C LYS A 127 52.30 23.52 -4.85
N ASN A 128 52.89 23.82 -6.01
CA ASN A 128 54.35 23.89 -6.14
C ASN A 128 54.86 25.16 -5.44
N HIS A 129 55.93 25.01 -4.66
CA HIS A 129 56.74 26.11 -4.11
C HIS A 129 57.81 26.52 -5.12
#